data_AF-A0A506UCY2-F1
#
_entry.id   AF-A0A506UCY2-F1
#
_cell.length_a   1.000
_cell.length_b   1.000
_cell.length_c   1.000
_cell.angle_alpha   90.00
_cell.angle_beta   90.00
_cell.angle_gamma   90.00
#
_symmetry.space_group_name_H-M   'P 1'
#
loop_
_entity.id
_entity.type
_entity.pdbx_description
1 polymer ?
#
loop_
_entity_poly.entity_id
_entity_poly.type
_entity_poly.pdbx_seq_one_letter_code
_entity_poly.pdbx_strand_id
1 'polypeptide(L)'
;MANSSLNGNTLSEAGPDTDASAPPAIDPTLFHYRVWRAVRAEWCRALVQVEGGQTTVKNLDAIQRRELEARDALLALTPTTLNGIAAVAHLLWDELGPSQANLSEGEYAARCASDPILKMIAAIWRAADGSHTPPLTD
;
A
#
# COMPACT_ATOMS: atom_id res chain seq x y z
N MET A 1 -6.05 -65.48 -34.69
CA MET A 1 -6.06 -65.08 -36.11
C MET A 1 -6.23 -63.56 -36.10
N ALA A 2 -5.12 -62.83 -36.13
CA ALA A 2 -4.55 -62.14 -37.30
C ALA A 2 -5.35 -60.86 -37.64
N ASN A 3 -4.82 -59.69 -37.24
CA ASN A 3 -4.20 -58.65 -38.10
C ASN A 3 -5.26 -57.72 -38.76
N SER A 4 -5.09 -56.41 -38.94
CA SER A 4 -3.97 -55.48 -38.79
C SER A 4 -4.50 -54.04 -38.77
N SER A 5 -3.68 -53.15 -38.23
CA SER A 5 -3.74 -51.69 -38.22
C SER A 5 -4.07 -51.02 -39.56
N LEU A 6 -4.64 -49.81 -39.48
CA LEU A 6 -4.24 -48.68 -40.32
C LEU A 6 -4.14 -47.40 -39.47
N ASN A 7 -2.95 -46.80 -39.55
CA ASN A 7 -2.54 -45.51 -39.02
C ASN A 7 -3.21 -44.35 -39.76
N GLY A 8 -3.20 -43.19 -39.09
CA GLY A 8 -3.07 -41.89 -39.76
C GLY A 8 -4.15 -40.89 -39.36
N ASN A 9 -3.83 -39.94 -38.50
CA ASN A 9 -3.25 -38.67 -38.97
C ASN A 9 -3.01 -37.74 -37.76
N THR A 10 -1.73 -37.46 -37.52
CA THR A 10 -1.25 -36.34 -36.72
C THR A 10 -1.63 -35.02 -37.39
N LEU A 11 -2.39 -34.17 -36.70
CA LEU A 11 -2.27 -32.73 -36.85
C LEU A 11 -2.05 -32.13 -35.47
N SER A 12 -0.76 -31.99 -35.20
CA SER A 12 -0.20 -31.05 -34.25
C SER A 12 -0.44 -29.65 -34.80
N GLU A 13 -1.35 -28.90 -34.20
CA GLU A 13 -1.31 -27.43 -34.24
C GLU A 13 -0.96 -26.95 -32.83
N ALA A 14 0.34 -27.00 -32.56
CA ALA A 14 0.95 -26.11 -31.59
C ALA A 14 0.81 -24.69 -32.16
N GLY A 15 -0.28 -24.00 -31.82
CA GLY A 15 -0.30 -22.55 -31.89
C GLY A 15 0.47 -22.03 -30.67
N PRO A 16 1.64 -21.38 -30.84
CA PRO A 16 2.22 -20.64 -29.74
C PRO A 16 1.47 -19.31 -29.66
N ASP A 17 0.21 -19.34 -29.21
CA ASP A 17 -0.40 -18.15 -28.67
C ASP A 17 0.16 -17.98 -27.26
N THR A 18 1.45 -17.62 -27.24
CA THR A 18 2.03 -16.88 -26.13
C THR A 18 1.29 -15.56 -26.17
N ASP A 19 0.12 -15.54 -25.52
CA ASP A 19 -0.61 -14.34 -25.21
C ASP A 19 0.36 -13.53 -24.36
N ALA A 20 1.08 -12.63 -25.02
CA ALA A 20 2.02 -11.71 -24.42
C ALA A 20 1.17 -10.71 -23.65
N SER A 21 0.63 -11.19 -22.52
CA SER A 21 -0.14 -10.42 -21.58
C SER A 21 0.73 -9.22 -21.23
N ALA A 22 0.29 -8.04 -21.70
CA ALA A 22 0.98 -6.80 -21.42
C ALA A 22 1.23 -6.74 -19.90
N PRO A 23 2.42 -6.31 -19.45
CA PRO A 23 2.70 -6.24 -18.03
C PRO A 23 1.56 -5.49 -17.34
N PRO A 24 1.05 -5.98 -16.21
CA PRO A 24 -0.11 -5.40 -15.57
C PRO A 24 0.16 -3.91 -15.36
N ALA A 25 -0.77 -3.09 -15.82
CA ALA A 25 -0.65 -1.64 -15.71
C ALA A 25 -0.34 -1.27 -14.25
N ILE A 26 0.74 -0.53 -14.04
CA ILE A 26 1.11 -0.06 -12.70
C ILE A 26 -0.03 0.84 -12.21
N ASP A 27 -0.52 0.56 -11.01
CA ASP A 27 -1.57 1.35 -10.39
C ASP A 27 -1.15 2.82 -10.27
N PRO A 28 -1.99 3.78 -10.72
CA PRO A 28 -1.64 5.19 -10.76
C PRO A 28 -1.33 5.77 -9.37
N THR A 29 -1.88 5.21 -8.29
CA THR A 29 -1.68 5.71 -6.92
C THR A 29 -0.30 5.38 -6.37
N LEU A 30 0.37 4.32 -6.86
CA LEU A 30 1.57 3.78 -6.22
C LEU A 30 2.78 4.71 -6.33
N PHE A 31 2.88 5.51 -7.38
CA PHE A 31 3.93 6.52 -7.47
C PHE A 31 3.81 7.55 -6.34
N HIS A 32 2.63 8.16 -6.19
CA HIS A 32 2.38 9.16 -5.16
C HIS A 32 2.46 8.60 -3.75
N TYR A 33 2.04 7.35 -3.54
CA TYR A 33 2.21 6.65 -2.27
C TYR A 33 3.66 6.49 -1.86
N ARG A 34 4.55 6.12 -2.79
CA ARG A 34 5.99 6.01 -2.51
C ARG A 34 6.61 7.36 -2.17
N VAL A 35 6.21 8.41 -2.89
CA VAL A 35 6.65 9.79 -2.59
C VAL A 35 6.17 10.19 -1.20
N TRP A 36 4.89 9.97 -0.89
CA TRP A 36 4.32 10.27 0.43
C TRP A 36 5.07 9.52 1.56
N ARG A 37 5.28 8.20 1.44
CA ARG A 37 6.05 7.43 2.43
C ARG A 37 7.47 7.96 2.63
N ALA A 38 8.16 8.31 1.55
CA ALA A 38 9.52 8.84 1.63
C ALA A 38 9.56 10.19 2.37
N VAL A 39 8.61 11.08 2.08
CA VAL A 39 8.54 12.40 2.73
C VAL A 39 8.03 12.26 4.19
N ARG A 40 7.10 11.36 4.47
CA ARG A 40 6.65 11.04 5.83
C ARG A 40 7.81 10.59 6.71
N ALA A 41 8.65 9.69 6.21
CA ALA A 41 9.84 9.27 6.93
C ALA A 41 10.85 10.41 7.11
N GLU A 42 10.95 11.35 6.16
CA GLU A 42 11.75 12.59 6.32
C GLU A 42 11.19 13.48 7.43
N TRP A 43 9.86 13.64 7.49
CA TRP A 43 9.16 14.38 8.52
C TRP A 43 9.35 13.78 9.91
N CYS A 44 9.15 12.46 10.09
CA CYS A 44 9.36 11.80 11.38
C CYS A 44 10.82 11.96 11.88
N ARG A 45 11.81 11.81 10.99
CA ARG A 45 13.23 12.07 11.34
C ARG A 45 13.48 13.52 11.76
N ALA A 46 12.84 14.47 11.08
CA ALA A 46 12.93 15.89 11.41
C ALA A 46 12.31 16.20 12.78
N LEU A 47 11.17 15.59 13.12
CA LEU A 47 10.53 15.74 14.44
C LEU A 47 11.42 15.21 15.58
N VAL A 48 12.02 14.03 15.41
CA VAL A 48 12.96 13.47 16.40
C VAL A 48 14.15 14.41 16.67
N GLN A 49 14.65 15.10 15.63
CA GLN A 49 15.71 16.10 15.79
C GLN A 49 15.25 17.31 16.61
N VAL A 50 14.03 17.79 16.38
CA VAL A 50 13.43 18.90 17.15
C VAL A 50 13.26 18.51 18.62
N GLU A 51 12.70 17.34 18.89
CA GLU A 51 12.53 16.81 20.26
C GLU A 51 13.88 16.60 20.97
N GLY A 52 14.91 16.22 20.22
CA GLY A 52 16.30 16.15 20.69
C GLY A 52 16.98 17.50 20.93
N GLY A 53 16.26 18.61 20.81
CA GLY A 53 16.74 19.97 21.11
C GLY A 53 17.35 20.72 19.93
N GLN A 54 17.24 20.22 18.69
CA GLN A 54 17.65 20.98 17.51
C GLN A 54 16.60 22.03 17.16
N THR A 55 16.90 23.30 17.40
CA THR A 55 15.99 24.43 17.18
C THR A 55 15.90 24.91 15.73
N THR A 56 16.75 24.39 14.85
CA THR A 56 16.86 24.82 13.44
C THR A 56 16.82 23.63 12.49
N VAL A 57 15.80 22.78 12.59
CA VAL A 57 15.50 21.88 11.48
C VAL A 57 14.99 22.73 10.32
N LYS A 58 15.93 23.18 9.48
CA LYS A 58 15.62 23.97 8.28
C LYS A 58 14.69 23.15 7.41
N ASN A 59 13.69 23.81 6.84
CA ASN A 59 12.77 23.26 5.84
C ASN A 59 11.65 22.36 6.37
N LEU A 60 11.30 22.36 7.67
CA LEU A 60 10.11 21.66 8.16
C LEU A 60 8.86 21.99 7.32
N ASP A 61 8.53 23.28 7.17
CA ASP A 61 7.37 23.71 6.37
C ASP A 61 7.43 23.19 4.92
N ALA A 62 8.63 23.06 4.34
CA ALA A 62 8.80 22.54 2.99
C ALA A 62 8.70 21.01 2.93
N ILE A 63 9.08 20.28 3.98
CA ILE A 63 8.84 18.84 4.11
C ILE A 63 7.33 18.59 4.26
N GLN A 64 6.67 19.32 5.17
CA GLN A 64 5.23 19.21 5.38
C GLN A 64 4.44 19.51 4.10
N ARG A 65 4.81 20.57 3.38
CA ARG A 65 4.14 20.89 2.11
C ARG A 65 4.29 19.77 1.08
N ARG A 66 5.49 19.18 0.93
CA ARG A 66 5.72 18.05 0.00
C ARG A 66 4.92 16.81 0.41
N GLU A 67 4.77 16.56 1.71
CA GLU A 67 3.96 15.48 2.23
C GLU A 67 2.49 15.67 1.85
N LEU A 68 1.95 16.87 2.10
CA LEU A 68 0.57 17.23 1.75
C LEU A 68 0.32 17.16 0.24
N GLU A 69 1.25 17.67 -0.58
CA GLU A 69 1.16 17.58 -2.04
C GLU A 69 1.13 16.12 -2.52
N ALA A 70 1.98 15.25 -1.97
CA ALA A 70 2.00 13.84 -2.31
C ALA A 70 0.72 13.11 -1.86
N ARG A 71 0.20 13.45 -0.67
CA ARG A 71 -1.06 12.94 -0.14
C ARG A 71 -2.23 13.33 -1.04
N ASP A 72 -2.36 14.62 -1.36
CA ASP A 72 -3.47 15.14 -2.15
C ASP A 72 -3.43 14.57 -3.57
N ALA A 73 -2.24 14.41 -4.15
CA ALA A 73 -2.07 13.75 -5.44
C ALA A 73 -2.44 12.26 -5.42
N LEU A 74 -2.15 11.54 -4.33
CA LEU A 74 -2.60 10.16 -4.14
C LEU A 74 -4.13 10.08 -4.09
N LEU A 75 -4.77 10.95 -3.30
CA LEU A 75 -6.23 10.97 -3.10
C LEU A 75 -7.01 11.46 -4.33
N ALA A 76 -6.37 12.21 -5.23
CA ALA A 76 -6.96 12.62 -6.50
C ALA A 76 -7.10 11.48 -7.52
N LEU A 77 -6.50 10.32 -7.25
CA LEU A 77 -6.47 9.17 -8.14
C LEU A 77 -7.40 8.06 -7.64
N THR A 78 -7.94 7.27 -8.57
CA THR A 78 -8.70 6.06 -8.24
C THR A 78 -7.77 4.86 -8.29
N PRO A 79 -7.58 4.09 -7.19
CA PRO A 79 -6.81 2.86 -7.24
C PRO A 79 -7.52 1.83 -8.12
N THR A 80 -6.74 1.10 -8.92
CA THR A 80 -7.25 0.09 -9.87
C THR A 80 -6.76 -1.32 -9.55
N THR A 81 -5.92 -1.45 -8.52
CA THR A 81 -5.33 -2.71 -8.06
C THR A 81 -5.46 -2.83 -6.55
N LEU A 82 -5.30 -4.06 -6.03
CA LEU A 82 -5.24 -4.30 -4.59
C LEU A 82 -4.11 -3.51 -3.92
N ASN A 83 -2.95 -3.40 -4.57
CA ASN A 83 -1.83 -2.61 -4.04
C ASN A 83 -2.17 -1.12 -3.91
N GLY A 84 -2.92 -0.55 -4.87
CA GLY A 84 -3.41 0.82 -4.77
C GLY A 84 -4.44 1.01 -3.66
N ILE A 85 -5.34 0.04 -3.48
CA ILE A 85 -6.32 0.05 -2.37
C ILE A 85 -5.57 -0.02 -1.02
N ALA A 86 -4.54 -0.86 -0.91
CA ALA A 86 -3.70 -0.94 0.28
C ALA A 86 -2.99 0.39 0.56
N ALA A 87 -2.47 1.06 -0.47
CA ALA A 87 -1.84 2.38 -0.33
C ALA A 87 -2.81 3.44 0.24
N VAL A 88 -4.05 3.51 -0.26
CA VAL A 88 -5.08 4.42 0.26
C VAL A 88 -5.49 4.05 1.68
N ALA A 89 -5.65 2.76 1.97
CA ALA A 89 -5.98 2.28 3.30
C ALA A 89 -4.88 2.61 4.33
N HIS A 90 -3.61 2.54 3.93
CA HIS A 90 -2.51 2.97 4.78
C HIS A 90 -2.57 4.47 5.05
N LEU A 91 -2.78 5.30 4.03
CA LEU A 91 -2.92 6.74 4.25
C LEU A 91 -4.08 7.06 5.23
N LEU A 92 -5.22 6.40 5.09
CA LEU A 92 -6.33 6.54 6.04
C LEU A 92 -5.96 6.09 7.45
N TRP A 93 -5.15 5.03 7.58
CA TRP A 93 -4.66 4.57 8.87
C TRP A 93 -3.67 5.55 9.51
N ASP A 94 -2.82 6.22 8.74
CA ASP A 94 -1.93 7.27 9.28
C ASP A 94 -2.70 8.50 9.77
N GLU A 95 -3.78 8.89 9.08
CA GLU A 95 -4.60 10.06 9.42
C GLU A 95 -5.59 9.80 10.58
N LEU A 96 -6.21 8.62 10.61
CA LEU A 96 -7.31 8.30 11.53
C LEU A 96 -6.94 7.23 12.56
N GLY A 97 -5.80 6.57 12.38
CA GLY A 97 -5.32 5.50 13.25
C GLY A 97 -5.11 5.94 14.69
N PRO A 98 -4.84 4.98 15.59
CA PRO A 98 -4.43 5.32 16.94
C PRO A 98 -3.04 5.97 16.87
N SER A 99 -2.97 7.30 16.87
CA SER A 99 -1.70 8.05 16.86
C SER A 99 -0.89 7.77 18.13
N GLN A 100 0.35 7.31 17.96
CA GLN A 100 1.10 6.53 18.94
C GLN A 100 1.90 7.29 20.02
N ALA A 101 1.67 8.56 20.28
CA ALA A 101 2.57 9.24 21.22
C ALA A 101 2.60 8.61 22.63
N ASN A 102 1.52 7.95 23.12
CA ASN A 102 1.45 7.47 24.51
C ASN A 102 0.59 6.21 24.76
N LEU A 103 0.19 5.44 23.75
CA LEU A 103 -0.64 4.25 23.99
C LEU A 103 0.23 3.03 24.30
N SER A 104 -0.07 2.31 25.38
CA SER A 104 0.45 0.97 25.56
C SER A 104 -0.05 0.01 24.48
N GLU A 105 0.62 -1.12 24.28
CA GLU A 105 0.20 -2.15 23.31
C GLU A 105 -1.26 -2.61 23.56
N GLY A 106 -1.65 -2.77 24.83
CA GLY A 106 -3.01 -3.13 25.21
C GLY A 106 -4.04 -2.05 24.87
N GLU A 107 -3.71 -0.78 25.08
CA GLU A 107 -4.60 0.35 24.72
C GLU A 107 -4.71 0.53 23.21
N TYR A 108 -3.62 0.36 22.49
CA TYR A 108 -3.61 0.37 21.02
C TYR A 108 -4.54 -0.72 20.47
N ALA A 109 -4.39 -1.96 20.95
CA ALA A 109 -5.23 -3.08 20.56
C ALA A 109 -6.72 -2.83 20.93
N ALA A 110 -6.98 -2.33 22.14
CA ALA A 110 -8.33 -2.00 22.58
C ALA A 110 -8.97 -0.90 21.71
N ARG A 111 -8.21 0.11 21.30
CA ARG A 111 -8.70 1.17 20.40
C ARG A 111 -9.02 0.63 19.01
N CYS A 112 -8.12 -0.15 18.42
CA CYS A 112 -8.36 -0.82 17.14
C CYS A 112 -9.59 -1.75 17.20
N ALA A 113 -9.82 -2.39 18.35
CA ALA A 113 -10.93 -3.32 18.57
C ALA A 113 -12.25 -2.63 18.97
N SER A 114 -12.26 -1.35 19.32
CA SER A 114 -13.48 -0.64 19.75
C SER A 114 -13.96 0.36 18.71
N ASP A 115 -13.06 0.99 17.97
CA ASP A 115 -13.40 2.04 16.99
C ASP A 115 -13.93 1.43 15.67
N PRO A 116 -15.18 1.69 15.27
CA PRO A 116 -15.76 1.17 14.03
C PRO A 116 -15.00 1.62 12.78
N ILE A 117 -14.46 2.84 12.76
CA ILE A 117 -13.74 3.37 11.59
C ILE A 117 -12.42 2.61 11.42
N LEU A 118 -11.69 2.40 12.51
CA LEU A 118 -10.44 1.63 12.48
C LEU A 118 -10.68 0.18 12.05
N LYS A 119 -11.78 -0.43 12.51
CA LYS A 119 -12.16 -1.78 12.05
C LYS A 119 -12.37 -1.85 10.55
N MET A 120 -13.04 -0.84 9.97
CA MET A 120 -13.28 -0.77 8.53
C MET A 120 -11.97 -0.59 7.76
N ILE A 121 -11.10 0.34 8.18
CA ILE A 121 -9.80 0.55 7.51
C ILE A 121 -8.95 -0.72 7.59
N ALA A 122 -8.87 -1.37 8.76
CA ALA A 122 -8.13 -2.62 8.93
C ALA A 122 -8.71 -3.76 8.09
N ALA A 123 -10.03 -3.81 7.89
CA ALA A 123 -10.66 -4.80 7.02
C ALA A 123 -10.30 -4.58 5.54
N ILE A 124 -10.33 -3.33 5.07
CA ILE A 124 -9.91 -2.95 3.71
C ILE A 124 -8.43 -3.32 3.50
N TRP A 125 -7.56 -2.97 4.46
CA TRP A 125 -6.14 -3.31 4.42
C TRP A 125 -5.92 -4.82 4.31
N ARG A 126 -6.53 -5.62 5.18
CA ARG A 126 -6.41 -7.09 5.14
C ARG A 126 -6.85 -7.68 3.80
N ALA A 127 -7.92 -7.13 3.21
CA ALA A 127 -8.43 -7.58 1.93
C ALA A 127 -7.50 -7.20 0.75
N ALA A 128 -6.73 -6.12 0.88
CA ALA A 128 -5.91 -5.55 -0.18
C ALA A 128 -4.44 -6.00 -0.14
N ASP A 129 -3.80 -5.93 1.03
CA ASP A 129 -2.38 -6.26 1.22
C ASP A 129 -2.16 -7.75 1.56
N GLY A 130 -3.20 -8.44 2.04
CA GLY A 130 -3.10 -9.82 2.51
C GLY A 130 -2.44 -9.98 3.89
N SER A 131 -1.95 -8.89 4.50
CA SER A 131 -1.43 -8.90 5.87
C SER A 131 -2.54 -8.76 6.91
N HIS A 132 -2.49 -9.57 7.97
CA HIS A 132 -3.36 -9.46 9.13
C HIS A 132 -2.95 -8.35 10.11
N THR A 133 -1.74 -7.82 9.97
CA THR A 133 -1.27 -6.70 10.77
C THR A 133 -1.66 -5.39 10.09
N PRO A 134 -2.21 -4.41 10.84
CA PRO A 134 -2.44 -3.08 10.29
C PRO A 134 -1.11 -2.45 9.83
N PRO A 135 -1.16 -1.42 8.96
CA PRO A 135 0.02 -0.70 8.53
C PRO A 135 0.79 -0.17 9.74
N LEU A 136 2.11 -0.33 9.71
CA LEU A 136 2.98 0.38 10.65
C LEU A 136 3.02 1.86 10.23
N THR A 137 2.58 2.73 11.13
CA THR A 137 2.89 4.16 11.08
C THR A 137 4.37 4.31 11.46
N ASP A 138 5.19 4.81 10.52
CA ASP A 138 6.63 5.05 10.73
C ASP A 138 6.91 6.19 11.73
#